data_AF-A0A833LXW9-F1
#
_entry.id   AF-A0A833LXW9-F1
#
_cell.length_a   1.000
_cell.length_b   1.000
_cell.length_c   1.000
_cell.angle_alpha   90.00
_cell.angle_beta   90.00
_cell.angle_gamma   90.00
#
_symmetry.space_group_name_H-M   'P 1'
#
loop_
_entity.id
_entity.type
_entity.pdbx_description
1 polymer ?
#
loop_
_entity_poly.entity_id
_entity_poly.type
_entity_poly.pdbx_seq_one_letter_code
_entity_poly.pdbx_strand_id
1 'polypeptide(L)'
;MAKKIELPSNWIWDGKKLKPKLGASSSNSWEFDGKVFKPASGASSSNSWEYDGKKIKPRVGASSSNSWEVTSTQVKPMIGANSSNTYDRNNQPIAVIIGKIIGLY
;
A
#
# COMPACT_ATOMS: atom_id res chain seq x y z
N MET A 1 -2.87 8.25 19.79
CA MET A 1 -3.86 8.08 18.69
C MET A 1 -3.19 7.30 17.58
N ALA A 2 -3.84 6.28 17.02
CA ALA A 2 -3.29 5.54 15.87
C ALA A 2 -3.27 6.47 14.64
N LYS A 3 -2.21 6.38 13.83
CA LYS A 3 -2.10 7.18 12.60
C LYS A 3 -3.15 6.70 11.60
N LYS A 4 -3.97 7.59 11.06
CA LYS A 4 -4.96 7.22 10.04
C LYS A 4 -4.29 7.16 8.67
N ILE A 5 -4.64 6.18 7.86
CA ILE A 5 -4.29 6.17 6.45
C ILE A 5 -5.25 7.09 5.73
N GLU A 6 -4.69 8.07 5.03
CA GLU A 6 -5.43 9.02 4.22
C GLU A 6 -4.67 9.22 2.92
N LEU A 7 -5.42 9.29 1.82
CA LEU A 7 -4.87 9.64 0.54
C LEU A 7 -4.61 11.16 0.52
N PRO A 8 -3.38 11.63 0.26
CA PRO A 8 -3.10 13.05 0.15
C PRO A 8 -3.92 13.68 -0.97
N SER A 9 -4.28 14.94 -0.82
CA SER A 9 -5.03 15.70 -1.82
C SER A 9 -4.36 15.78 -3.20
N ASN A 10 -3.03 15.61 -3.24
CA ASN A 10 -2.21 15.57 -4.44
C ASN A 10 -2.15 14.20 -5.11
N TRP A 11 -2.83 13.18 -4.57
CA TRP A 11 -2.92 11.85 -5.13
C TRP A 11 -4.38 11.47 -5.39
N ILE A 12 -4.59 10.62 -6.38
CA ILE A 12 -5.91 10.11 -6.74
C ILE A 12 -5.86 8.58 -6.90
N TRP A 13 -6.91 7.94 -6.41
CA TRP A 13 -7.17 6.51 -6.61
C TRP A 13 -8.40 6.35 -7.51
N ASP A 14 -8.18 5.91 -8.74
CA ASP A 14 -9.23 5.75 -9.76
C ASP A 14 -9.91 4.35 -9.70
N GLY A 15 -9.77 3.60 -8.59
CA GLY A 15 -10.29 2.22 -8.47
C GLY A 15 -9.39 1.13 -9.07
N LYS A 16 -8.47 1.50 -9.95
CA LYS A 16 -7.45 0.60 -10.53
C LYS A 16 -6.04 1.16 -10.47
N LYS A 17 -5.90 2.49 -10.47
CA LYS A 17 -4.61 3.19 -10.52
C LYS A 17 -4.50 4.21 -9.40
N LEU A 18 -3.33 4.24 -8.76
CA LEU A 18 -2.91 5.21 -7.77
C LEU A 18 -1.87 6.11 -8.42
N LYS A 19 -2.16 7.40 -8.55
CA LYS A 19 -1.27 8.34 -9.25
C LYS A 19 -1.35 9.74 -8.66
N PRO A 20 -0.33 10.58 -8.88
CA PRO A 20 -0.41 11.99 -8.57
C PRO A 20 -1.55 12.66 -9.36
N LYS A 21 -2.21 13.65 -8.77
CA LYS A 21 -3.29 14.41 -9.41
C LYS A 21 -2.77 15.31 -10.53
N LEU A 22 -1.56 15.85 -10.36
CA LEU A 22 -0.87 16.69 -11.34
C LEU A 22 0.45 16.01 -11.75
N GLY A 23 0.78 16.04 -13.03
CA GLY A 23 2.02 15.44 -13.54
C GLY A 23 2.05 13.90 -13.45
N ALA A 24 0.88 13.25 -13.50
CA ALA A 24 0.80 11.80 -13.55
C ALA A 24 1.53 11.25 -14.79
N SER A 25 2.50 10.38 -14.56
CA SER A 25 3.23 9.65 -15.58
C SER A 25 3.17 8.15 -15.27
N SER A 26 3.54 7.31 -16.23
CA SER A 26 3.61 5.88 -16.01
C SER A 26 4.70 5.49 -14.99
N SER A 27 5.72 6.33 -14.79
CA SER A 27 6.81 6.11 -13.83
C SER A 27 6.45 6.45 -12.38
N ASN A 28 5.48 7.34 -12.14
CA ASN A 28 5.01 7.70 -10.79
C ASN A 28 3.60 7.16 -10.48
N SER A 29 3.04 6.36 -11.37
CA SER A 29 1.73 5.71 -11.19
C SER A 29 1.91 4.25 -10.76
N TRP A 30 0.96 3.77 -9.97
CA TRP A 30 0.88 2.39 -9.51
C TRP A 30 -0.48 1.80 -9.85
N GLU A 31 -0.51 0.50 -10.12
CA GLU A 31 -1.73 -0.24 -10.45
C GLU A 31 -1.99 -1.27 -9.36
N PHE A 32 -3.27 -1.45 -9.04
CA PHE A 32 -3.74 -2.56 -8.19
C PHE A 32 -4.79 -3.36 -8.95
N ASP A 33 -4.60 -4.66 -9.07
CA ASP A 33 -5.58 -5.57 -9.69
C ASP A 33 -6.51 -6.27 -8.68
N GLY A 34 -6.40 -5.94 -7.39
CA GLY A 34 -7.12 -6.61 -6.31
C GLY A 34 -6.26 -7.63 -5.57
N LYS A 35 -5.21 -8.14 -6.21
CA LYS A 35 -4.23 -9.04 -5.61
C LYS A 35 -2.82 -8.47 -5.63
N VAL A 36 -2.39 -7.86 -6.74
CA VAL A 36 -1.02 -7.33 -6.88
C VAL A 36 -1.03 -5.82 -7.03
N PHE A 37 -0.16 -5.15 -6.28
CA PHE A 37 0.14 -3.73 -6.35
C PHE A 37 1.53 -3.52 -6.94
N LYS A 38 1.64 -2.80 -8.05
CA LYS A 38 2.91 -2.66 -8.78
C LYS A 38 3.00 -1.32 -9.50
N PRO A 39 4.20 -0.84 -9.86
CA PRO A 39 4.35 0.33 -10.70
C PRO A 39 3.65 0.13 -12.06
N ALA A 40 3.10 1.19 -12.63
CA ALA A 40 2.50 1.15 -13.96
C ALA A 40 3.55 1.03 -15.07
N SER A 41 4.79 1.49 -14.81
CA SER A 41 5.95 1.33 -15.69
C SER A 41 7.15 0.79 -14.91
N GLY A 42 7.93 -0.08 -15.54
CA GLY A 42 9.07 -0.73 -14.88
C GLY A 42 8.66 -1.69 -13.76
N ALA A 43 7.45 -2.26 -13.83
CA ALA A 43 7.00 -3.26 -12.89
C ALA A 43 7.93 -4.47 -12.92
N SER A 44 8.50 -4.78 -11.77
CA SER A 44 9.33 -5.96 -11.56
C SER A 44 8.81 -6.71 -10.32
N SER A 45 9.18 -7.97 -10.20
CA SER A 45 8.77 -8.79 -9.06
C SER A 45 9.35 -8.30 -7.73
N SER A 46 10.45 -7.55 -7.75
CA SER A 46 11.08 -6.94 -6.56
C SER A 46 10.41 -5.65 -6.08
N ASN A 47 9.78 -4.88 -6.97
CA ASN A 47 9.05 -3.64 -6.63
C ASN A 47 7.52 -3.82 -6.58
N SER A 48 7.05 -5.06 -6.63
CA SER A 48 5.63 -5.40 -6.54
C SER A 48 5.27 -5.92 -5.15
N TRP A 49 4.04 -5.65 -4.73
CA TRP A 49 3.46 -6.07 -3.46
C TRP A 49 2.23 -6.91 -3.72
N GLU A 50 2.00 -7.92 -2.88
CA GLU A 50 0.85 -8.81 -2.97
C GLU A 50 -0.03 -8.64 -1.73
N TYR A 51 -1.34 -8.66 -1.97
CA TYR A 51 -2.38 -8.67 -0.97
C TYR A 51 -3.23 -9.93 -1.08
N ASP A 52 -3.30 -10.68 0.01
CA ASP A 52 -4.03 -11.96 0.10
C ASP A 52 -5.35 -11.84 0.90
N GLY A 53 -5.93 -10.63 0.99
CA GLY A 53 -7.17 -10.41 1.75
C GLY A 53 -6.98 -10.20 3.26
N LYS A 54 -5.83 -10.62 3.82
CA LYS A 54 -5.47 -10.40 5.24
C LYS A 54 -4.03 -9.94 5.45
N LYS A 55 -3.18 -10.06 4.43
CA LYS A 55 -1.74 -9.78 4.54
C LYS A 55 -1.26 -9.03 3.31
N ILE A 56 -0.41 -8.04 3.53
CA ILE A 56 0.34 -7.30 2.51
C ILE A 56 1.80 -7.71 2.65
N LYS A 57 2.44 -8.13 1.57
CA LYS A 57 3.85 -8.55 1.57
C LYS A 57 4.50 -8.20 0.23
N PRO A 58 5.82 -8.00 0.16
CA PRO A 58 6.50 -7.87 -1.12
C PRO A 58 6.39 -9.18 -1.89
N ARG A 59 6.28 -9.11 -3.21
CA ARG A 59 6.07 -10.29 -4.06
C ARG A 59 7.31 -11.19 -4.12
N VAL A 60 8.50 -10.62 -3.96
CA VAL A 60 9.78 -11.33 -3.86
C VAL A 60 10.47 -10.93 -2.57
N GLY A 61 11.08 -11.91 -1.88
CA GLY A 61 11.77 -11.66 -0.61
C GLY A 61 10.81 -11.36 0.54
N ALA A 62 9.57 -11.84 0.48
CA ALA A 62 8.62 -11.75 1.58
C ALA A 62 9.19 -12.40 2.84
N SER A 63 9.29 -11.62 3.91
CA SER A 63 9.64 -12.05 5.24
C SER A 63 8.60 -11.52 6.23
N SER A 64 8.56 -12.08 7.43
CA SER A 64 7.68 -11.56 8.49
C SER A 64 8.03 -10.12 8.89
N SER A 65 9.28 -9.68 8.70
CA SER A 65 9.72 -8.32 9.01
C SER A 65 9.30 -7.25 8.00
N ASN A 66 9.07 -7.62 6.73
CA ASN A 66 8.59 -6.71 5.69
C ASN A 66 7.12 -6.95 5.30
N SER A 67 6.43 -7.82 6.03
CA SER A 67 5.01 -8.12 5.83
C SER A 67 4.13 -7.38 6.84
N TRP A 68 2.93 -7.07 6.41
CA TRP A 68 1.93 -6.32 7.15
C TRP A 68 0.63 -7.12 7.25
N GLU A 69 0.04 -7.11 8.43
CA GLU A 69 -1.25 -7.70 8.71
C GLU A 69 -2.35 -6.66 8.52
N VAL A 70 -3.36 -7.00 7.72
CA VAL A 70 -4.54 -6.18 7.46
C VAL A 70 -5.72 -6.80 8.19
N THR A 71 -6.25 -6.05 9.16
CA THR A 71 -7.47 -6.38 9.89
C THR A 71 -8.65 -5.58 9.35
N SER A 72 -9.85 -5.76 9.90
CA SER A 72 -11.04 -5.00 9.48
C SER A 72 -10.88 -3.48 9.67
N THR A 73 -10.19 -3.05 10.73
CA THR A 73 -10.07 -1.64 11.11
C THR A 73 -8.66 -1.09 10.97
N GLN A 74 -7.62 -1.94 11.09
CA GLN A 74 -6.24 -1.49 11.20
C GLN A 74 -5.29 -2.28 10.29
N VAL A 75 -4.14 -1.69 10.00
CA VAL A 75 -2.99 -2.35 9.38
C VAL A 75 -1.75 -2.13 10.23
N LYS A 76 -0.98 -3.19 10.44
CA LYS A 76 0.20 -3.16 11.32
C LYS A 76 1.28 -4.09 10.76
N PRO A 77 2.57 -3.86 11.05
CA PRO A 77 3.60 -4.79 10.66
C PRO A 77 3.39 -6.12 11.41
N MET A 78 3.72 -7.25 10.77
CA MET A 78 3.58 -8.56 11.41
C MET A 78 4.57 -8.76 12.57
N ILE A 79 5.71 -8.06 12.53
CA ILE A 79 6.74 -8.09 13.57
C ILE A 79 6.97 -6.67 14.09
N GLY A 80 7.09 -6.52 15.42
CA GLY A 80 7.41 -5.24 16.04
C GLY A 80 6.28 -4.20 15.94
N ALA A 81 5.03 -4.64 15.82
CA ALA A 81 3.87 -3.76 15.86
C ALA A 81 3.83 -2.96 17.17
N ASN A 82 3.68 -1.66 17.04
CA ASN A 82 3.54 -0.71 18.13
C ASN A 82 2.55 0.41 17.70
N SER A 83 2.22 1.30 18.63
CA SER A 83 1.27 2.39 18.38
C SER A 83 1.72 3.40 17.31
N SER A 84 3.02 3.47 17.01
CA SER A 84 3.59 4.41 16.04
C SER A 84 3.61 3.89 14.61
N ASN A 85 3.64 2.55 14.43
CA ASN A 85 3.64 1.88 13.13
C ASN A 85 2.33 1.11 12.84
N THR A 86 1.35 1.17 13.75
CA THR A 86 -0.01 0.69 13.51
C THR A 86 -0.85 1.82 12.96
N TYR A 87 -1.49 1.56 11.82
CA TYR A 87 -2.33 2.53 11.15
C TYR A 87 -3.79 2.11 11.16
N ASP A 88 -4.68 3.08 11.32
CA ASP A 88 -6.10 2.90 11.09
C ASP A 88 -6.38 2.93 9.59
N ARG A 89 -7.12 1.94 9.09
CA ARG A 89 -7.43 1.80 7.66
C ARG A 89 -8.30 2.94 7.15
N ASN A 90 -9.08 3.60 8.02
CA ASN A 90 -9.96 4.71 7.69
C ASN A 90 -10.85 4.43 6.46
N ASN A 91 -11.31 3.16 6.35
CA ASN A 91 -12.06 2.61 5.20
C ASN A 91 -11.42 2.87 3.82
N GLN A 92 -10.09 3.08 3.77
CA GLN A 92 -9.36 3.33 2.54
C GLN A 92 -9.19 2.06 1.70
N PRO A 93 -9.10 2.22 0.36
CA PRO A 93 -8.76 1.13 -0.54
C PRO A 93 -7.41 0.48 -0.20
N ILE A 94 -7.26 -0.81 -0.45
CA ILE A 94 -6.01 -1.54 -0.19
C ILE A 94 -4.83 -0.93 -0.95
N ALA A 95 -5.04 -0.45 -2.17
CA ALA A 95 -4.01 0.24 -2.94
C ALA A 95 -3.47 1.50 -2.22
N VAL A 96 -4.37 2.28 -1.61
CA VAL A 96 -4.01 3.47 -0.82
C VAL A 96 -3.22 3.05 0.42
N ILE A 97 -3.68 1.98 1.10
CA ILE A 97 -3.01 1.42 2.27
C ILE A 97 -1.59 0.96 1.94
N ILE A 98 -1.40 0.19 0.86
CA ILE A 98 -0.09 -0.27 0.41
C ILE A 98 0.78 0.94 0.06
N GLY A 99 0.25 1.90 -0.71
CA GLY A 99 0.96 3.14 -1.06
C GLY A 99 1.49 3.88 0.17
N LYS A 100 0.71 3.94 1.25
CA LYS A 100 1.18 4.57 2.50
C LYS A 100 2.27 3.76 3.19
N ILE A 101 2.09 2.44 3.27
CA ILE A 101 3.02 1.53 3.96
C ILE A 101 4.40 1.55 3.30
N ILE A 102 4.45 1.61 1.96
CA ILE A 102 5.71 1.61 1.20
C ILE A 102 6.34 3.01 1.09
N GLY A 103 5.70 4.04 1.66
CA GLY A 103 6.20 5.42 1.62
C GLY A 103 6.09 6.07 0.24
N LEU A 104 5.08 5.71 -0.54
CA LEU A 104 4.82 6.32 -1.85
C LEU A 104 4.50 7.83 -1.73
N TYR A 105 3.89 8.22 -0.60
CA TYR A 105 3.43 9.58 -0.30
C TYR A 105 3.32 9.86 1.21
#